data_AF-A0A076LVY6-F1
#
_entry.id   AF-A0A076LVY6-F1
#
_cell.length_a   1.000
_cell.length_b   1.000
_cell.length_c   1.000
_cell.angle_alpha   90.00
_cell.angle_beta   90.00
_cell.angle_gamma   90.00
#
_symmetry.space_group_name_H-M   'P 1'
#
loop_
_entity.id
_entity.type
_entity.pdbx_description
1 polymer ?
#
loop_
_entity_poly.entity_id
_entity_poly.type
_entity_poly.pdbx_seq_one_letter_code
_entity_poly.pdbx_strand_id
1 'polypeptide(L)' 'MEAEGKAFNQELFYDYVMAYGRGEPSCKAYELAEKWFWQGYDYAFIAAEIITRPYCLCEDNDD' A
#
# COMPACT_ATOMS: atom_id res chain seq x y z
N MET A 1 -8.20 4.41 -28.69
CA MET A 1 -7.59 5.31 -27.69
C MET A 1 -7.53 4.50 -26.43
N GLU A 2 -6.42 3.80 -26.25
CA GLU A 2 -6.20 2.88 -25.14
C GLU A 2 -6.26 3.73 -23.86
N ALA A 3 -7.19 3.41 -22.97
CA ALA A 3 -7.11 3.92 -21.62
C ALA A 3 -5.77 3.42 -21.10
N GLU A 4 -4.78 4.29 -20.99
CA GLU A 4 -3.54 4.01 -20.26
C GLU A 4 -3.99 3.53 -18.88
N GLY A 5 -3.97 2.20 -18.73
CA GLY A 5 -4.51 1.51 -17.59
C GLY A 5 -3.71 1.94 -16.39
N LYS A 6 -4.26 2.85 -15.60
CA LYS A 6 -3.86 3.04 -14.21
C LYS A 6 -4.20 1.76 -13.48
N ALA A 7 -3.36 0.74 -13.66
CA ALA A 7 -3.33 -0.44 -12.82
C ALA A 7 -2.54 -0.06 -11.57
N PHE A 8 -3.01 -0.52 -10.42
CA PHE A 8 -2.31 -0.34 -9.17
C PHE A 8 -0.98 -1.11 -9.21
N ASN A 9 0.14 -0.39 -9.05
CA ASN A 9 1.47 -0.99 -9.06
C ASN A 9 1.86 -1.40 -7.64
N GLN A 10 1.78 -2.70 -7.38
CA GLN A 10 2.08 -3.27 -6.07
C GLN A 10 3.55 -3.12 -5.68
N GLU A 11 4.48 -3.24 -6.64
CA GLU A 11 5.93 -3.08 -6.39
C GLU A 11 6.24 -1.63 -5.97
N LEU A 12 5.67 -0.65 -6.66
CA LEU A 12 5.84 0.76 -6.32
C LEU A 12 5.27 1.06 -4.92
N PHE A 13 4.07 0.55 -4.63
CA PHE A 13 3.46 0.70 -3.31
C PHE A 13 4.31 0.05 -2.20
N TYR A 14 4.85 -1.15 -2.46
CA TYR A 14 5.75 -1.84 -1.54
C TYR A 14 7.00 -1.00 -1.23
N ASP A 15 7.62 -0.39 -2.24
CA ASP A 15 8.80 0.47 -2.07
C ASP A 15 8.48 1.69 -1.18
N TYR A 16 7.31 2.31 -1.38
CA TYR A 16 6.84 3.39 -0.49
C TYR A 16 6.65 2.91 0.95
N VAL A 17 6.00 1.76 1.16
CA VAL A 17 5.76 1.23 2.51
C VAL A 17 7.10 0.86 3.20
N MET A 18 8.02 0.24 2.47
CA MET A 18 9.36 -0.08 2.94
C MET A 18 10.17 1.17 3.28
N ALA A 19 10.03 2.26 2.53
CA ALA A 19 10.70 3.53 2.81
C ALA A 19 10.31 4.14 4.17
N TYR A 20 9.11 3.84 4.68
CA TYR A 20 8.69 4.25 6.03
C TYR A 20 9.16 3.28 7.14
N GLY A 21 9.72 2.12 6.80
CA GLY A 21 10.42 1.23 7.74
C GLY A 21 9.52 0.41 8.68
N ARG A 22 8.26 0.17 8.31
CA ARG A 22 7.28 -0.53 9.17
C ARG A 22 7.02 -2.00 8.82
N GLY A 23 7.81 -2.56 7.90
CA GLY A 23 7.73 -3.96 7.49
C GLY A 23 6.87 -4.19 6.24
N GLU A 24 6.66 -5.46 5.89
CA GLU A 24 5.93 -5.84 4.68
C GLU A 24 4.41 -5.56 4.82
N PRO A 25 3.80 -4.87 3.84
CA PRO A 25 2.35 -4.70 3.81
C PRO A 25 1.64 -6.06 3.66
N SER A 26 0.61 -6.29 4.47
CA SER A 26 -0.22 -7.50 4.35
C SER A 26 -1.12 -7.47 3.11
N CYS A 27 -1.71 -8.62 2.73
CA CYS A 27 -2.69 -8.66 1.62
C CYS A 27 -3.82 -7.62 1.75
N LYS A 28 -4.30 -7.35 2.98
CA LYS A 28 -5.32 -6.32 3.22
C LYS A 28 -4.83 -4.91 2.92
N ALA A 29 -3.54 -4.63 3.13
CA ALA A 29 -2.95 -3.35 2.78
C ALA A 29 -2.97 -3.13 1.28
N TYR A 30 -2.64 -4.15 0.48
CA TYR A 30 -2.72 -4.06 -0.98
C TYR A 30 -4.14 -3.84 -1.48
N GLU A 31 -5.15 -4.53 -0.93
CA GLU A 31 -6.55 -4.32 -1.29
C GLU A 31 -7.04 -2.91 -0.96
N LEU A 32 -6.64 -2.38 0.21
CA LEU A 32 -7.01 -1.03 0.62
C LEU A 32 -6.28 0.02 -0.24
N ALA A 33 -5.00 -0.22 -0.53
CA ALA A 33 -4.17 0.64 -1.35
C ALA A 33 -4.69 0.74 -2.79
N GLU A 34 -5.10 -0.39 -3.38
CA GLU A 34 -5.75 -0.43 -4.68
C GLU A 34 -7.06 0.39 -4.66
N LYS A 35 -7.93 0.18 -3.66
CA LYS A 35 -9.18 0.96 -3.54
C LYS A 35 -8.95 2.46 -3.44
N TRP A 36 -7.88 2.89 -2.78
CA TRP A 36 -7.55 4.30 -2.63
C TRP A 36 -6.90 4.86 -3.90
N PHE A 37 -6.07 4.07 -4.56
CA PHE A 37 -5.52 4.43 -5.86
C PHE A 37 -6.64 4.67 -6.90
N TRP A 38 -7.69 3.84 -6.90
CA TRP A 38 -8.87 4.05 -7.74
C TRP A 38 -9.69 5.30 -7.38
N GLN A 39 -9.60 5.76 -6.13
CA GLN A 39 -10.18 7.04 -5.70
C GLN A 39 -9.32 8.26 -6.10
N GLY A 40 -8.11 8.03 -6.61
CA GLY A 40 -7.19 9.07 -7.06
C GLY A 40 -6.19 9.53 -5.99
N TYR A 41 -6.00 8.76 -4.91
CA TYR A 41 -4.96 9.05 -3.91
C TYR A 41 -3.56 8.67 -4.42
N ASP A 42 -2.56 9.44 -4.01
CA ASP A 42 -1.14 9.17 -4.28
C ASP A 42 -0.58 8.01 -3.46
N TYR A 43 0.36 7.26 -4.03
CA TYR A 43 1.04 6.15 -3.36
C TYR A 43 1.66 6.54 -2.02
N ALA A 44 2.25 7.73 -1.91
CA ALA A 44 2.84 8.22 -0.66
C ALA A 44 1.78 8.40 0.44
N PHE A 45 0.61 8.95 0.10
CA PHE A 45 -0.50 9.13 1.05
C PHE A 45 -1.07 7.78 1.48
N ILE A 46 -1.28 6.88 0.50
CA ILE A 46 -1.78 5.53 0.74
C ILE A 46 -0.82 4.76 1.65
N ALA A 47 0.49 4.78 1.36
CA ALA A 47 1.49 4.11 2.19
C ALA A 47 1.51 4.67 3.62
N ALA A 48 1.52 5.99 3.79
CA ALA A 48 1.47 6.62 5.11
C ALA A 48 0.24 6.17 5.92
N GLU A 49 -0.95 6.14 5.31
CA GLU A 49 -2.18 5.69 5.99
C GLU A 49 -2.22 4.18 6.27
N ILE A 50 -1.58 3.37 5.43
CA ILE A 50 -1.45 1.94 5.69
C ILE A 50 -0.54 1.69 6.90
N ILE A 51 0.54 2.47 7.02
CA ILE A 51 1.55 2.34 8.06
C ILE A 51 1.08 2.89 9.41
N THR A 52 0.16 3.86 9.41
CA THR A 52 -0.50 4.34 10.63
C THR A 52 -1.54 3.35 11.13
N ARG A 53 -2.04 2.44 10.28
CA ARG A 53 -3.04 1.44 10.65
C ARG A 53 -2.37 0.15 11.14
N PRO A 54 -2.48 -0.18 12.44
CA PRO A 54 -1.81 -1.36 13.00
C PRO A 54 -2.28 -2.69 12.39
N TYR A 55 -3.48 -2.74 11.78
CA TYR A 55 -4.05 -3.95 11.20
C TYR A 55 -3.60 -4.29 9.77
N CYS A 56 -2.82 -3.41 9.13
CA CYS A 56 -2.48 -3.53 7.70
C CYS A 56 -1.06 -4.01 7.46
N LEU A 57 -0.21 -4.02 8.47
CA LEU A 57 1.13 -4.62 8.37
C LEU A 57 1.03 -6.06 8.86
N CYS A 58 1.78 -6.96 8.23
CA CYS A 58 2.02 -8.25 8.86
C CYS A 58 2.73 -7.95 10.18
N GLU A 59 2.00 -8.04 11.29
CA GLU A 59 2.62 -8.25 12.59
C GLU A 59 3.36 -9.58 12.46
N ASP A 60 4.64 -9.50 12.12
CA ASP A 60 5.60 -10.54 12.49
C ASP A 60 5.61 -10.51 14.02
N ASN A 61 4.65 -11.23 14.61
CA ASN A 61 4.68 -11.59 16.01
C ASN A 61 5.85 -12.57 16.13
N ASP A 62 7.04 -12.01 16.28
CA ASP A 62 8.20 -12.66 16.89
C ASP A 62 7.77 -13.03 18.33
N ASP A 63 7.20 -14.22 18.52
CA ASP A 63 7.19 -14.96 19.80
C ASP A 63 7.33 -16.48 19.54
#